data_AF-A0A094IK92-F1
#
_entry.id   AF-A0A094IK92-F1
#
_cell.length_a   1.000
_cell.length_b   1.000
_cell.length_c   1.000
_cell.angle_alpha   90.00
_cell.angle_beta   90.00
_cell.angle_gamma   90.00
#
_symmetry.space_group_name_H-M   'P 1'
#
loop_
_entity.id
_entity.type
_entity.pdbx_description
1 polymer ?
#
loop_
_entity_poly.entity_id
_entity_poly.type
_entity_poly.pdbx_seq_one_letter_code
_entity_poly.pdbx_strand_id
1 'polypeptide(L)'
;MPSQLPVGPLDQFLLFGDSITEKSNDQEHGFAFASALQNAYMLKLDVINRGFGGYNTNNAVEILPAILPAPSQARVRFLAIFFGANDSNLGPPLVDTQYVSIPDFTQNLRDLISHPLIAAHNPPPRVILIAPPPIEETFIAREDVKNGYTEVKRYNRNTALYAEAVTKVGKETGTPVVDLWSVFMAKAGWVGGYHEDGVPMPGSIAAGFSDVLKSLLDDGLHLTPAGYKIMFEEVLKVIGENWPDQTPGALKSLRDLHGLKFWYEVE
;
A
#
# COMPACT_ATOMS: atom_id res chain seq x y z
N MET A 1 2.96 43.04 -3.78
CA MET A 1 2.02 42.15 -4.51
C MET A 1 1.27 41.34 -3.46
N PRO A 2 -0.05 41.16 -3.55
CA PRO A 2 -0.71 40.22 -2.64
C PRO A 2 -0.03 38.87 -2.87
N SER A 3 0.53 38.26 -1.82
CA SER A 3 1.03 36.90 -1.90
C SER A 3 -0.13 36.06 -2.41
N GLN A 4 -0.04 35.52 -3.62
CA GLN A 4 -1.04 34.59 -4.14
C GLN A 4 -0.87 33.29 -3.35
N LEU A 5 -1.46 33.27 -2.15
CA LEU A 5 -1.59 32.06 -1.38
C LEU A 5 -2.36 31.06 -2.24
N PRO A 6 -1.96 29.78 -2.23
CA PRO A 6 -2.71 28.75 -2.92
C PRO A 6 -4.16 28.76 -2.41
N VAL A 7 -5.11 28.75 -3.35
CA VAL A 7 -6.54 28.66 -3.07
C VAL A 7 -6.98 27.24 -3.37
N GLY A 8 -7.47 26.53 -2.35
CA GLY A 8 -7.91 25.14 -2.46
C GLY A 8 -7.04 24.17 -1.65
N PRO A 9 -7.30 22.86 -1.76
CA PRO A 9 -6.49 21.85 -1.10
C PRO A 9 -5.05 21.88 -1.61
N LEU A 10 -4.12 21.36 -0.81
CA LEU A 10 -2.79 21.07 -1.32
C LEU A 10 -2.87 19.93 -2.34
N ASP A 11 -1.82 19.80 -3.15
CA ASP A 11 -1.67 18.60 -3.98
C ASP A 11 -1.77 17.35 -3.08
N GLN A 12 -2.45 16.32 -3.57
CA GLN A 12 -2.79 15.15 -2.77
C GLN A 12 -1.82 13.98 -2.98
N PHE A 13 -1.54 13.25 -1.90
CA PHE A 13 -1.02 11.90 -1.93
C PHE A 13 -2.16 10.94 -1.60
N LEU A 14 -2.71 10.28 -2.62
CA LEU A 14 -3.81 9.35 -2.47
C LEU A 14 -3.27 7.94 -2.16
N LEU A 15 -3.74 7.34 -1.07
CA LEU A 15 -3.45 5.97 -0.67
C LEU A 15 -4.66 5.10 -1.01
N PHE A 16 -4.55 4.27 -2.04
CA PHE A 16 -5.66 3.45 -2.54
C PHE A 16 -5.36 1.96 -2.34
N GLY A 17 -6.17 1.28 -1.54
CA GLY A 17 -5.92 -0.11 -1.20
C GLY A 17 -7.04 -0.78 -0.43
N ASP A 18 -6.71 -1.89 0.22
CA ASP A 18 -7.64 -2.69 1.02
C ASP A 18 -7.63 -2.31 2.52
N SER A 19 -7.95 -3.26 3.40
CA SER A 19 -7.97 -3.10 4.86
C SER A 19 -6.60 -2.70 5.44
N ILE A 20 -5.49 -3.09 4.82
CA ILE A 20 -4.15 -2.68 5.27
C ILE A 20 -3.97 -1.18 5.04
N THR A 21 -4.53 -0.66 3.94
CA THR A 21 -4.54 0.80 3.72
C THR A 21 -5.55 1.48 4.64
N GLU A 22 -6.75 0.92 4.81
CA GLU A 22 -7.83 1.49 5.65
C GLU A 22 -7.35 1.73 7.09
N LYS A 23 -6.72 0.71 7.68
CA LYS A 23 -6.20 0.73 9.05
C LYS A 23 -4.91 1.53 9.22
N SER A 24 -4.29 2.01 8.14
CA SER A 24 -2.98 2.68 8.20
C SER A 24 -2.99 4.08 8.86
N ASN A 25 -4.15 4.58 9.27
CA ASN A 25 -4.29 5.79 10.09
C ASN A 25 -4.47 5.52 11.59
N ASP A 26 -4.69 4.26 11.97
CA ASP A 26 -4.98 3.91 13.35
C ASP A 26 -3.71 3.95 14.20
N GLN A 27 -3.68 4.87 15.17
CA GLN A 27 -2.56 5.08 16.07
C GLN A 27 -2.79 4.46 17.47
N GLU A 28 -3.91 3.76 17.70
CA GLU A 28 -4.22 3.14 19.01
C GLU A 28 -3.08 2.25 19.50
N HIS A 29 -2.39 1.58 18.58
CA HIS A 29 -1.31 0.66 18.88
C HIS A 29 0.10 1.20 18.56
N GLY A 30 0.25 2.43 18.07
CA GLY A 30 1.54 3.09 17.86
C GLY A 30 1.72 3.71 16.48
N PHE A 31 2.83 3.35 15.81
CA PHE A 31 3.16 3.88 14.47
C PHE A 31 2.11 3.48 13.43
N ALA A 32 1.62 4.44 12.67
CA ALA A 32 0.64 4.24 11.60
C ALA A 32 1.14 4.89 10.31
N PHE A 33 1.12 4.15 9.20
CA PHE A 33 1.75 4.57 7.94
C PHE A 33 1.17 5.87 7.38
N ALA A 34 -0.16 5.96 7.20
CA ALA A 34 -0.78 7.15 6.62
C ALA A 34 -0.64 8.37 7.53
N SER A 35 -0.75 8.21 8.86
CA SER A 35 -0.52 9.29 9.82
C SER A 35 0.93 9.79 9.79
N ALA A 36 1.90 8.88 9.72
CA ALA A 36 3.31 9.23 9.61
C ALA A 36 3.64 9.92 8.29
N LEU A 37 3.03 9.46 7.19
CA LEU A 37 3.16 10.08 5.87
C LEU A 37 2.55 11.49 5.85
N GLN A 38 1.37 11.67 6.45
CA GLN A 38 0.73 12.97 6.62
C GLN A 38 1.61 13.94 7.42
N ASN A 39 2.25 13.45 8.48
CA ASN A 39 3.19 14.25 9.25
C ASN A 39 4.45 14.62 8.44
N ALA A 40 5.02 13.67 7.69
CA ALA A 40 6.20 13.91 6.85
C ALA A 40 5.94 14.97 5.76
N TYR A 41 4.77 14.92 5.13
CA TYR A 41 4.32 15.87 4.11
C TYR A 41 3.47 17.02 4.66
N MET A 42 3.49 17.26 5.98
CA MET A 42 2.71 18.32 6.60
C MET A 42 2.97 19.68 5.94
N LEU A 43 1.88 20.37 5.58
CA LEU A 43 1.89 21.64 4.85
C LEU A 43 2.60 21.59 3.48
N LYS A 44 2.77 20.40 2.91
CA LYS A 44 3.34 20.16 1.57
C LYS A 44 2.33 19.45 0.68
N LEU A 45 1.74 18.36 1.19
CA LEU A 45 0.70 17.58 0.54
C LEU A 45 -0.39 17.18 1.54
N ASP A 46 -1.61 17.02 1.04
CA ASP A 46 -2.70 16.37 1.79
C ASP A 46 -2.63 14.86 1.55
N VAL A 47 -2.52 14.06 2.61
CA VAL A 47 -2.48 12.59 2.51
C VAL A 47 -3.88 12.04 2.72
N ILE A 48 -4.44 11.40 1.69
CA ILE A 48 -5.83 10.99 1.65
C ILE A 48 -5.90 9.46 1.64
N ASN A 49 -6.51 8.88 2.67
CA ASN A 49 -6.73 7.45 2.78
C ASN A 49 -8.02 7.05 2.04
N ARG A 50 -7.89 6.10 1.11
CA ARG A 50 -8.95 5.40 0.38
C ARG A 50 -8.70 3.89 0.46
N GLY A 51 -8.48 3.40 1.67
CA GLY A 51 -8.50 1.97 1.97
C GLY A 51 -9.93 1.47 2.13
N PHE A 52 -10.20 0.30 1.58
CA PHE A 52 -11.51 -0.34 1.64
C PHE A 52 -11.37 -1.76 2.18
N GLY A 53 -11.79 -1.97 3.43
CA GLY A 53 -11.74 -3.27 4.07
C GLY A 53 -12.40 -4.36 3.24
N GLY A 54 -11.65 -5.42 2.93
CA GLY A 54 -12.13 -6.57 2.18
C GLY A 54 -12.19 -6.42 0.66
N TYR A 55 -11.77 -5.28 0.09
CA TYR A 55 -11.76 -5.11 -1.36
C TYR A 55 -10.62 -5.87 -2.04
N ASN A 56 -10.90 -6.38 -3.24
CA ASN A 56 -9.90 -6.89 -4.18
C ASN A 56 -9.78 -5.93 -5.39
N THR A 57 -8.93 -6.26 -6.36
CA THR A 57 -8.69 -5.40 -7.53
C THR A 57 -9.89 -5.25 -8.45
N ASN A 58 -10.82 -6.23 -8.53
CA ASN A 58 -12.06 -6.07 -9.30
C ASN A 58 -12.89 -4.93 -8.71
N ASN A 59 -13.04 -4.92 -7.37
CA ASN A 59 -13.73 -3.81 -6.69
C ASN A 59 -12.99 -2.48 -6.85
N ALA A 60 -11.66 -2.53 -6.86
CA ALA A 60 -10.82 -1.34 -7.01
C ALA A 60 -11.05 -0.64 -8.37
N VAL A 61 -11.13 -1.41 -9.46
CA VAL A 61 -11.42 -0.86 -10.80
C VAL A 61 -12.79 -0.18 -10.82
N GLU A 62 -13.80 -0.80 -10.22
CA GLU A 62 -15.17 -0.25 -10.18
C GLU A 62 -15.29 1.03 -9.35
N ILE A 63 -14.61 1.09 -8.19
CA ILE A 63 -14.76 2.20 -7.25
C ILE A 63 -13.89 3.42 -7.58
N LEU A 64 -12.83 3.26 -8.39
CA LEU A 64 -11.86 4.32 -8.69
C LEU A 64 -12.52 5.66 -9.09
N PRO A 65 -13.52 5.70 -9.99
CA PRO A 65 -14.17 6.97 -10.38
C PRO A 65 -14.85 7.72 -9.23
N ALA A 66 -15.29 7.02 -8.18
CA ALA A 66 -15.96 7.63 -7.04
C ALA A 66 -15.00 8.25 -6.03
N ILE A 67 -13.72 7.85 -6.04
CA ILE A 67 -12.75 8.20 -5.00
C ILE A 67 -11.63 9.13 -5.49
N LEU A 68 -11.37 9.14 -6.79
CA LEU A 68 -10.37 10.00 -7.40
C LEU A 68 -10.97 11.39 -7.68
N PRO A 69 -10.42 12.48 -7.12
CA PRO A 69 -10.93 13.80 -7.40
C PRO A 69 -10.67 14.18 -8.86
N ALA A 70 -11.61 14.93 -9.45
CA ALA A 70 -11.37 15.58 -10.72
C ALA A 70 -10.25 16.63 -10.57
N PRO A 71 -9.46 16.91 -11.63
CA PRO A 71 -8.38 17.90 -11.57
C PRO A 71 -8.83 19.32 -11.13
N SER A 72 -10.11 19.65 -11.35
CA SER A 72 -10.72 20.92 -10.91
C SER A 72 -11.03 20.97 -9.40
N GLN A 73 -11.05 19.83 -8.71
CA GLN A 73 -11.34 19.72 -7.29
C GLN A 73 -10.05 19.68 -6.46
N ALA A 74 -9.12 18.81 -6.86
CA ALA A 74 -7.80 18.68 -6.24
C ALA A 74 -6.85 18.02 -7.24
N ARG A 75 -5.57 18.42 -7.23
CA ARG A 75 -4.53 17.74 -8.02
C ARG A 75 -4.00 16.55 -7.24
N VAL A 76 -3.95 15.37 -7.86
CA VAL A 76 -3.30 14.20 -7.27
C VAL A 76 -1.84 14.17 -7.73
N ARG A 77 -0.91 14.27 -6.78
CA ARG A 77 0.54 14.26 -7.06
C ARG A 77 1.14 12.86 -6.95
N PHE A 78 0.66 12.07 -6.00
CA PHE A 78 1.05 10.68 -5.80
C PHE A 78 -0.19 9.80 -5.68
N LEU A 79 -0.12 8.61 -6.24
CA LEU A 79 -1.11 7.55 -6.07
C LEU A 79 -0.39 6.26 -5.70
N ALA A 80 -0.54 5.81 -4.45
CA ALA A 80 -0.10 4.49 -4.04
C ALA A 80 -1.26 3.50 -4.23
N ILE A 81 -1.03 2.41 -4.97
CA ILE A 81 -1.99 1.33 -5.20
C ILE A 81 -1.50 0.10 -4.44
N PHE A 82 -2.29 -0.37 -3.47
CA PHE A 82 -1.91 -1.45 -2.56
C PHE A 82 -3.03 -2.48 -2.42
N PHE A 83 -3.00 -3.49 -3.30
CA PHE A 83 -3.93 -4.62 -3.34
C PHE A 83 -3.16 -5.93 -3.54
N GLY A 84 -3.84 -7.06 -3.36
CA GLY A 84 -3.26 -8.40 -3.51
C GLY A 84 -3.48 -9.29 -2.29
N ALA A 85 -3.64 -8.73 -1.09
CA ALA A 85 -3.86 -9.51 0.13
C ALA A 85 -5.21 -10.27 0.10
N ASN A 86 -6.23 -9.66 -0.50
CA ASN A 86 -7.54 -10.29 -0.69
C ASN A 86 -7.62 -11.09 -2.00
N ASP A 87 -7.04 -10.57 -3.08
CA ASP A 87 -6.97 -11.22 -4.39
C ASP A 87 -6.28 -12.59 -4.30
N SER A 88 -5.26 -12.71 -3.44
CA SER A 88 -4.51 -13.95 -3.17
C SER A 88 -5.20 -14.93 -2.23
N ASN A 89 -6.49 -14.78 -1.98
CA ASN A 89 -7.27 -15.91 -1.44
C ASN A 89 -7.26 -17.09 -2.43
N LEU A 90 -7.54 -18.29 -1.94
CA LEU A 90 -7.76 -19.45 -2.78
C LEU A 90 -9.04 -19.28 -3.62
N GLY A 91 -8.92 -19.64 -4.89
CA GLY A 91 -10.02 -19.61 -5.87
C GLY A 91 -10.76 -20.95 -5.97
N PRO A 92 -11.46 -21.17 -7.11
CA PRO A 92 -12.20 -22.41 -7.37
C PRO A 92 -11.36 -23.67 -7.07
N PRO A 93 -11.95 -24.70 -6.43
CA PRO A 93 -13.40 -24.90 -6.25
C PRO A 93 -14.02 -24.19 -5.03
N LEU A 94 -13.26 -23.42 -4.24
CA LEU A 94 -13.85 -22.63 -3.16
C LEU A 94 -14.80 -21.57 -3.73
N VAL A 95 -15.95 -21.40 -3.07
CA VAL A 95 -16.96 -20.39 -3.40
C VAL A 95 -16.90 -19.24 -2.39
N ASP A 96 -17.42 -18.07 -2.77
CA ASP A 96 -17.51 -16.89 -1.90
C ASP A 96 -16.17 -16.47 -1.27
N THR A 97 -15.11 -16.48 -2.06
CA THR A 97 -13.79 -15.95 -1.67
C THR A 97 -13.53 -14.60 -2.36
N GLN A 98 -12.60 -13.82 -1.82
CA GLN A 98 -12.20 -12.52 -2.42
C GLN A 98 -11.20 -12.71 -3.57
N TYR A 99 -11.01 -13.94 -4.03
CA TYR A 99 -10.05 -14.32 -5.06
C TYR A 99 -10.26 -13.57 -6.36
N VAL A 100 -9.15 -13.18 -6.99
CA VAL A 100 -9.09 -12.68 -8.36
C VAL A 100 -7.98 -13.44 -9.07
N SER A 101 -8.23 -14.00 -10.25
CA SER A 101 -7.20 -14.77 -10.96
C SER A 101 -5.97 -13.91 -11.25
N ILE A 102 -4.75 -14.48 -11.28
CA ILE A 102 -3.54 -13.70 -11.61
C ILE A 102 -3.68 -12.94 -12.95
N PRO A 103 -4.22 -13.54 -14.04
CA PRO A 103 -4.48 -12.80 -15.27
C PRO A 103 -5.35 -11.55 -15.05
N ASP A 104 -6.49 -11.70 -14.38
CA ASP A 104 -7.42 -10.58 -14.13
C ASP A 104 -6.79 -9.56 -13.16
N PHE A 105 -6.14 -10.01 -12.10
CA PHE A 105 -5.43 -9.18 -11.13
C PHE A 105 -4.39 -8.30 -11.82
N THR A 106 -3.53 -8.88 -12.67
CA THR A 106 -2.53 -8.10 -13.39
C THR A 106 -3.15 -7.15 -14.41
N GLN A 107 -4.25 -7.54 -15.06
CA GLN A 107 -4.97 -6.66 -15.97
C GLN A 107 -5.58 -5.47 -15.22
N ASN A 108 -6.24 -5.72 -14.09
CA ASN A 108 -6.79 -4.68 -13.22
C ASN A 108 -5.72 -3.68 -12.79
N LEU A 109 -4.53 -4.15 -12.40
CA LEU A 109 -3.43 -3.24 -12.05
C LEU A 109 -3.02 -2.35 -13.24
N ARG A 110 -2.91 -2.91 -14.46
CA ARG A 110 -2.61 -2.13 -15.67
C ARG A 110 -3.72 -1.11 -15.97
N ASP A 111 -4.97 -1.51 -15.81
CA ASP A 111 -6.14 -0.65 -16.03
C ASP A 111 -6.19 0.49 -15.00
N LEU A 112 -5.88 0.20 -13.74
CA LEU A 112 -5.76 1.22 -12.70
C LEU A 112 -4.60 2.20 -12.99
N ILE A 113 -3.41 1.71 -13.34
CA ILE A 113 -2.25 2.57 -13.65
C ILE A 113 -2.54 3.51 -14.83
N SER A 114 -3.17 2.98 -15.88
CA SER A 114 -3.44 3.71 -17.13
C SER A 114 -4.83 4.36 -17.18
N HIS A 115 -5.55 4.39 -16.05
CA HIS A 115 -6.94 4.82 -16.04
C HIS A 115 -7.09 6.27 -16.56
N PRO A 116 -8.07 6.57 -17.44
CA PRO A 116 -8.22 7.90 -18.02
C PRO A 116 -8.37 9.03 -17.00
N LEU A 117 -9.02 8.76 -15.86
CA LEU A 117 -9.18 9.76 -14.79
C LEU A 117 -7.85 10.10 -14.09
N ILE A 118 -6.89 9.17 -14.04
CA ILE A 118 -5.54 9.43 -13.54
C ILE A 118 -4.77 10.25 -14.58
N ALA A 119 -4.84 9.86 -15.85
CA ALA A 119 -4.21 10.58 -16.96
C ALA A 119 -4.76 12.00 -17.17
N ALA A 120 -5.98 12.29 -16.69
CA ALA A 120 -6.60 13.61 -16.78
C ALA A 120 -5.93 14.69 -15.90
N HIS A 121 -5.16 14.29 -14.87
CA HIS A 121 -4.34 15.25 -14.10
C HIS A 121 -3.14 15.70 -14.91
N ASN A 122 -2.75 16.96 -14.79
CA ASN A 122 -1.60 17.52 -15.53
C ASN A 122 -0.61 18.25 -14.60
N PRO A 123 0.62 17.73 -14.43
CA PRO A 123 1.08 16.41 -14.89
C PRO A 123 0.31 15.26 -14.21
N PRO A 124 0.29 14.05 -14.81
CA PRO A 124 -0.31 12.87 -14.21
C PRO A 124 0.30 12.54 -12.83
N PRO A 125 -0.43 11.83 -11.95
CA PRO A 125 0.08 11.41 -10.66
C PRO A 125 1.26 10.45 -10.83
N ARG A 126 2.20 10.54 -9.89
CA ARG A 126 3.26 9.54 -9.75
C ARG A 126 2.66 8.30 -9.09
N VAL A 127 2.46 7.26 -9.88
CA VAL A 127 1.91 5.99 -9.39
C VAL A 127 3.01 5.15 -8.75
N ILE A 128 2.71 4.56 -7.60
CA ILE A 128 3.55 3.59 -6.89
C ILE A 128 2.70 2.35 -6.67
N LEU A 129 3.19 1.17 -7.07
CA LEU A 129 2.57 -0.09 -6.69
C LEU A 129 3.18 -0.59 -5.38
N ILE A 130 2.36 -1.18 -4.52
CA ILE A 130 2.82 -1.83 -3.29
C ILE A 130 2.37 -3.29 -3.36
N ALA A 131 3.34 -4.20 -3.35
CA ALA A 131 3.06 -5.64 -3.34
C ALA A 131 2.60 -6.08 -1.93
N PRO A 132 1.67 -7.05 -1.82
CA PRO A 132 1.21 -7.55 -0.52
C PRO A 132 2.38 -8.11 0.31
N PRO A 133 2.43 -7.88 1.64
CA PRO A 133 3.40 -8.52 2.53
C PRO A 133 3.16 -10.04 2.61
N PRO A 134 4.10 -10.85 3.14
CA PRO A 134 3.80 -12.24 3.44
C PRO A 134 2.75 -12.33 4.55
N ILE A 135 2.13 -13.51 4.69
CA ILE A 135 1.20 -13.81 5.79
C ILE A 135 1.82 -14.79 6.79
N GLU A 136 1.27 -14.84 8.00
CA GLU A 136 1.59 -15.86 9.01
C GLU A 136 0.41 -16.84 9.16
N GLU A 137 0.48 -17.92 8.37
CA GLU A 137 -0.56 -18.94 8.24
C GLU A 137 -0.90 -19.62 9.57
N THR A 138 0.07 -19.84 10.46
CA THR A 138 -0.20 -20.52 11.74
C THR A 138 -1.02 -19.64 12.68
N PHE A 139 -0.89 -18.32 12.58
CA PHE A 139 -1.71 -17.39 13.34
C PHE A 139 -3.10 -17.27 12.72
N ILE A 140 -3.18 -17.07 11.41
CA ILE A 140 -4.45 -17.04 10.68
C ILE A 140 -5.27 -18.31 10.97
N ALA A 141 -4.66 -19.49 10.89
CA ALA A 141 -5.34 -20.76 11.18
C ALA A 141 -5.88 -20.83 12.61
N ARG A 142 -5.17 -20.27 13.60
CA ARG A 142 -5.64 -20.22 15.00
C ARG A 142 -6.83 -19.28 15.16
N GLU A 143 -6.80 -18.11 14.52
CA GLU A 143 -7.91 -17.14 14.58
C GLU A 143 -9.13 -17.63 13.78
N ASP A 144 -8.91 -18.25 12.62
CA ASP A 144 -9.97 -18.85 11.81
C ASP A 144 -10.75 -19.90 12.60
N VAL A 145 -10.04 -20.79 13.31
CA VAL A 145 -10.66 -21.80 14.19
C VAL A 145 -11.47 -21.16 15.32
N LYS A 146 -10.95 -20.10 15.97
CA LYS A 146 -11.67 -19.38 17.02
C LYS A 146 -12.97 -18.74 16.50
N ASN A 147 -12.95 -18.27 15.25
CA ASN A 147 -14.08 -17.62 14.60
C ASN A 147 -15.04 -18.62 13.89
N GLY A 148 -14.79 -19.92 14.01
CA GLY A 148 -15.66 -20.98 13.47
C GLY A 148 -15.48 -21.25 11.97
N TYR A 149 -14.39 -20.76 11.37
CA TYR A 149 -14.06 -21.09 9.99
C TYR A 149 -13.41 -22.47 9.91
N THR A 150 -13.84 -23.27 8.94
CA THR A 150 -13.38 -24.66 8.73
C THR A 150 -12.48 -24.82 7.50
N GLU A 151 -12.40 -23.81 6.65
CA GLU A 151 -11.66 -23.83 5.39
C GLU A 151 -10.51 -22.83 5.41
N VAL A 152 -9.30 -23.30 5.09
CA VAL A 152 -8.14 -22.43 4.89
C VAL A 152 -8.30 -21.72 3.55
N LYS A 153 -8.31 -20.38 3.59
CA LYS A 153 -8.49 -19.55 2.38
C LYS A 153 -7.21 -18.88 1.90
N ARG A 154 -6.15 -18.84 2.70
CA ARG A 154 -4.92 -18.11 2.38
C ARG A 154 -3.70 -18.95 2.64
N TYR A 155 -2.71 -18.81 1.75
CA TYR A 155 -1.38 -19.36 1.92
C TYR A 155 -0.34 -18.32 1.54
N ASN A 156 0.77 -18.26 2.28
CA ASN A 156 1.85 -17.33 2.02
C ASN A 156 2.47 -17.56 0.64
N ARG A 157 2.53 -18.82 0.18
CA ARG A 157 2.95 -19.15 -1.20
C ARG A 157 2.04 -18.54 -2.25
N ASN A 158 0.72 -18.46 -1.99
CA ASN A 158 -0.20 -17.83 -2.93
C ASN A 158 0.00 -16.31 -2.92
N THR A 159 0.13 -15.70 -1.74
CA THR A 159 0.46 -14.26 -1.63
C THR A 159 1.78 -13.91 -2.33
N ALA A 160 2.78 -14.80 -2.28
CA ALA A 160 4.04 -14.66 -3.00
C ALA A 160 3.84 -14.53 -4.53
N LEU A 161 2.95 -15.34 -5.12
CA LEU A 161 2.62 -15.25 -6.56
C LEU A 161 2.01 -13.89 -6.94
N TYR A 162 1.18 -13.32 -6.06
CA TYR A 162 0.58 -12.01 -6.31
C TYR A 162 1.60 -10.88 -6.10
N ALA A 163 2.51 -11.01 -5.13
CA ALA A 163 3.62 -10.09 -4.99
C ALA A 163 4.54 -10.09 -6.21
N GLU A 164 4.88 -11.27 -6.74
CA GLU A 164 5.61 -11.41 -7.99
C GLU A 164 4.84 -10.78 -9.17
N ALA A 165 3.53 -11.00 -9.25
CA ALA A 165 2.69 -10.40 -10.28
C ALA A 165 2.71 -8.86 -10.23
N VAL A 166 2.68 -8.25 -9.04
CA VAL A 166 2.82 -6.79 -8.85
C VAL A 166 4.19 -6.31 -9.34
N THR A 167 5.28 -6.97 -8.95
CA THR A 167 6.64 -6.56 -9.37
C THR A 167 6.81 -6.68 -10.89
N LYS A 168 6.25 -7.72 -11.51
CA LYS A 168 6.24 -7.89 -12.96
C LYS A 168 5.45 -6.79 -13.68
N VAL A 169 4.25 -6.46 -13.21
CA VAL A 169 3.46 -5.35 -13.77
C VAL A 169 4.19 -4.02 -13.63
N GLY A 170 4.81 -3.76 -12.48
CA GLY A 170 5.62 -2.55 -12.27
C GLY A 170 6.77 -2.45 -13.28
N LYS A 171 7.50 -3.55 -13.49
CA LYS A 171 8.56 -3.61 -14.51
C LYS A 171 8.03 -3.39 -15.93
N GLU A 172 6.92 -4.02 -16.30
CA GLU A 172 6.31 -3.91 -17.64
C GLU A 172 5.81 -2.49 -17.95
N THR A 173 5.28 -1.79 -16.94
CA THR A 173 4.70 -0.45 -17.09
C THR A 173 5.68 0.68 -16.77
N GLY A 174 6.88 0.36 -16.26
CA GLY A 174 7.82 1.36 -15.74
C GLY A 174 7.34 2.02 -14.45
N THR A 175 6.40 1.41 -13.73
CA THR A 175 5.86 1.92 -12.47
C THR A 175 6.71 1.43 -11.30
N PRO A 176 7.24 2.31 -10.43
CA PRO A 176 7.99 1.91 -9.24
C PRO A 176 7.18 1.02 -8.29
N VAL A 177 7.84 0.05 -7.67
CA VAL A 177 7.22 -0.96 -6.80
C VAL A 177 7.87 -0.98 -5.42
N VAL A 178 7.05 -1.00 -4.38
CA VAL A 178 7.45 -1.36 -3.01
C VAL A 178 7.10 -2.84 -2.79
N ASP A 179 8.10 -3.71 -2.77
CA ASP A 179 7.91 -5.15 -2.63
C ASP A 179 7.94 -5.59 -1.16
N LEU A 180 6.83 -5.35 -0.44
CA LEU A 180 6.76 -5.69 0.99
C LEU A 180 6.91 -7.20 1.25
N TRP A 181 6.55 -8.05 0.27
CA TRP A 181 6.74 -9.48 0.39
C TRP A 181 8.22 -9.80 0.61
N SER A 182 9.07 -9.40 -0.34
CA SER A 182 10.51 -9.67 -0.27
C SER A 182 11.17 -8.99 0.92
N VAL A 183 10.77 -7.75 1.25
CA VAL A 183 11.32 -7.00 2.40
C VAL A 183 11.08 -7.75 3.71
N PHE A 184 9.85 -8.23 3.94
CA PHE A 184 9.50 -8.90 5.19
C PHE A 184 10.07 -10.31 5.23
N MET A 185 10.05 -11.03 4.11
CA MET A 185 10.65 -12.36 4.01
C MET A 185 12.16 -12.31 4.25
N ALA A 186 12.88 -11.34 3.67
CA ALA A 186 14.29 -11.13 3.93
C ALA A 186 14.56 -10.83 5.42
N LYS A 187 13.71 -10.03 6.06
CA LYS A 187 13.80 -9.77 7.51
C LYS A 187 13.61 -11.05 8.34
N ALA A 188 12.78 -11.98 7.85
CA ALA A 188 12.58 -13.31 8.43
C ALA A 188 13.68 -14.32 8.04
N GLY A 189 14.75 -13.89 7.37
CA GLY A 189 15.89 -14.74 6.99
C GLY A 189 15.67 -15.56 5.71
N TRP A 190 14.63 -15.26 4.93
CA TRP A 190 14.36 -15.95 3.67
C TRP A 190 15.25 -15.46 2.53
N VAL A 191 15.77 -16.40 1.73
CA VAL A 191 16.61 -16.11 0.55
C VAL A 191 16.12 -16.81 -0.73
N GLY A 192 14.96 -17.48 -0.69
CA GLY A 192 14.44 -18.27 -1.82
C GLY A 192 13.76 -17.44 -2.92
N GLY A 193 13.38 -16.19 -2.67
CA GLY A 193 12.53 -15.45 -3.59
C GLY A 193 11.11 -16.05 -3.65
N TYR A 194 10.40 -15.83 -4.76
CA TYR A 194 9.06 -16.40 -4.98
C TYR A 194 9.20 -17.87 -5.39
N HIS A 195 8.65 -18.79 -4.60
CA HIS A 195 8.72 -20.23 -4.86
C HIS A 195 7.32 -20.83 -4.96
N GLU A 196 7.17 -21.79 -5.87
CA GLU A 196 6.00 -22.67 -5.95
C GLU A 196 6.11 -23.86 -4.97
N ASP A 197 5.04 -24.66 -4.93
CA ASP A 197 4.63 -25.60 -3.90
C ASP A 197 5.72 -26.40 -3.16
N GLY A 198 5.51 -26.53 -1.85
CA GLY A 198 6.15 -27.55 -1.01
C GLY A 198 7.41 -27.11 -0.27
N VAL A 199 7.99 -25.94 -0.58
CA VAL A 199 9.13 -25.41 0.18
C VAL A 199 8.61 -24.72 1.46
N PRO A 200 8.96 -25.21 2.67
CA PRO A 200 8.67 -24.49 3.90
C PRO A 200 9.38 -23.14 3.88
N MET A 201 8.63 -22.06 4.12
CA MET A 201 9.13 -20.68 4.15
C MET A 201 8.56 -19.98 5.37
N PRO A 202 9.23 -18.94 5.92
CA PRO A 202 8.66 -18.16 7.02
C PRO A 202 7.20 -17.78 6.73
N GLY A 203 6.32 -17.98 7.71
CA GLY A 203 4.89 -17.71 7.54
C GLY A 203 4.07 -18.91 7.09
N SER A 204 4.69 -19.99 6.60
CA SER A 204 3.95 -21.20 6.23
C SER A 204 3.79 -22.17 7.41
N ILE A 205 2.66 -22.87 7.46
CA ILE A 205 2.41 -23.88 8.52
C ILE A 205 3.53 -24.93 8.57
N ALA A 206 4.06 -25.33 7.41
CA ALA A 206 5.13 -26.32 7.29
C ALA A 206 6.47 -25.85 7.87
N ALA A 207 6.74 -24.54 7.87
CA ALA A 207 7.95 -23.97 8.47
C ALA A 207 7.81 -23.72 9.98
N GLY A 208 6.59 -23.79 10.51
CA GLY A 208 6.27 -23.42 11.88
C GLY A 208 6.11 -21.91 12.07
N PHE A 209 5.82 -21.53 13.31
CA PHE A 209 5.53 -20.14 13.68
C PHE A 209 6.75 -19.24 13.50
N SER A 210 6.59 -18.11 12.80
CA SER A 210 7.64 -17.10 12.64
C SER A 210 7.48 -15.95 13.63
N ASP A 211 8.35 -15.86 14.64
CA ASP A 211 8.38 -14.72 15.58
C ASP A 211 8.63 -13.40 14.85
N VAL A 212 9.45 -13.42 13.79
CA VAL A 212 9.71 -12.24 12.99
C VAL A 212 8.45 -11.76 12.28
N LEU A 213 7.73 -12.64 11.58
CA LEU A 213 6.51 -12.23 10.90
C LEU A 213 5.42 -11.84 11.89
N LYS A 214 5.28 -12.53 13.04
CA LYS A 214 4.37 -12.12 14.12
C LYS A 214 4.67 -10.71 14.64
N SER A 215 5.93 -10.30 14.69
CA SER A 215 6.31 -8.96 15.11
C SER A 215 5.93 -7.88 14.10
N LEU A 216 5.67 -8.27 12.84
CA LEU A 216 5.28 -7.37 11.74
C LEU A 216 3.79 -7.44 11.42
N LEU A 217 3.13 -8.57 11.73
CA LEU A 217 1.74 -8.86 11.40
C LEU A 217 0.92 -9.08 12.68
N ASP A 218 -0.16 -8.32 12.83
CA ASP A 218 -0.96 -8.31 14.06
C ASP A 218 -1.76 -9.59 14.21
N ASP A 219 -2.61 -9.90 13.24
CA ASP A 219 -3.45 -11.10 13.15
C ASP A 219 -2.92 -12.13 12.12
N GLY A 220 -1.67 -11.96 11.71
CA GLY A 220 -1.03 -12.74 10.65
C GLY A 220 -1.32 -12.23 9.23
N LEU A 221 -2.13 -11.18 9.07
CA LEU A 221 -2.40 -10.51 7.79
C LEU A 221 -2.15 -9.00 7.84
N HIS A 222 -2.76 -8.30 8.79
CA HIS A 222 -2.67 -6.85 8.92
C HIS A 222 -1.35 -6.44 9.57
N LEU A 223 -0.83 -5.26 9.21
CA LEU A 223 0.44 -4.79 9.73
C LEU A 223 0.32 -4.29 11.18
N THR A 224 1.30 -4.66 12.00
CA THR A 224 1.59 -4.01 13.28
C THR A 224 2.23 -2.63 13.04
N PRO A 225 2.41 -1.82 14.10
CA PRO A 225 3.25 -0.62 14.03
C PRO A 225 4.64 -0.83 13.42
N ALA A 226 5.30 -1.96 13.72
CA ALA A 226 6.61 -2.26 13.15
C ALA A 226 6.52 -2.56 11.64
N GLY A 227 5.48 -3.28 11.21
CA GLY A 227 5.19 -3.52 9.80
C GLY A 227 4.91 -2.23 9.03
N TYR A 228 4.05 -1.36 9.57
CA TYR A 228 3.77 -0.05 8.95
C TYR A 228 5.00 0.87 8.91
N LYS A 229 5.89 0.78 9.90
CA LYS A 229 7.15 1.55 9.88
C LYS A 229 8.05 1.12 8.72
N ILE A 230 8.20 -0.17 8.47
CA ILE A 230 8.96 -0.67 7.31
C ILE A 230 8.30 -0.21 6.01
N MET A 231 6.97 -0.32 5.90
CA MET A 231 6.23 0.17 4.73
C MET A 231 6.48 1.66 4.49
N PHE A 232 6.45 2.49 5.53
CA PHE A 232 6.75 3.91 5.45
C PHE A 232 8.17 4.18 4.92
N GLU A 233 9.17 3.48 5.46
CA GLU A 233 10.56 3.63 5.07
C GLU A 233 10.79 3.23 3.60
N GLU A 234 10.23 2.10 3.16
CA GLU A 234 10.36 1.63 1.77
C GLU A 234 9.59 2.51 0.77
N VAL A 235 8.41 3.04 1.14
CA VAL A 235 7.70 4.01 0.28
C VAL A 235 8.52 5.28 0.10
N LEU A 236 9.07 5.85 1.17
CA LEU A 236 9.91 7.05 1.07
C LEU A 236 11.21 6.79 0.32
N LYS A 237 11.80 5.60 0.45
CA LYS A 237 12.97 5.17 -0.31
C LYS A 237 12.65 5.11 -1.81
N VAL A 238 11.55 4.47 -2.21
CA VAL A 238 11.11 4.43 -3.62
C VAL A 238 10.88 5.84 -4.16
N ILE A 239 10.27 6.73 -3.38
CA ILE A 239 10.12 8.14 -3.76
C ILE A 239 11.48 8.80 -3.94
N GLY A 240 12.42 8.62 -3.02
CA GLY A 240 13.76 9.22 -3.11
C GLY A 240 14.59 8.72 -4.30
N GLU A 241 14.49 7.44 -4.63
CA GLU A 241 15.22 6.82 -5.75
C GLU A 241 14.67 7.24 -7.11
N ASN A 242 13.35 7.45 -7.23
CA ASN A 242 12.70 7.75 -8.51
C ASN A 242 12.45 9.25 -8.71
N TRP A 243 12.18 9.98 -7.62
CA TRP A 243 11.81 11.40 -7.62
C TRP A 243 12.42 12.13 -6.41
N PRO A 244 13.76 12.30 -6.37
CA PRO A 244 14.46 12.88 -5.22
C PRO A 244 13.98 14.30 -4.86
N ASP A 245 13.50 15.07 -5.84
CA ASP A 245 12.92 16.40 -5.69
C ASP A 245 11.50 16.40 -5.09
N GLN A 246 10.90 15.22 -4.89
CA GLN A 246 9.56 15.04 -4.33
C GLN A 246 9.56 14.39 -2.94
N THR A 247 10.74 14.15 -2.36
CA THR A 247 10.87 13.68 -0.98
C THR A 247 10.29 14.70 0.01
N PRO A 248 9.90 14.29 1.23
CA PRO A 248 9.41 15.22 2.24
C PRO A 248 10.37 16.38 2.48
N GLY A 249 11.68 16.16 2.52
CA GLY A 249 12.69 17.19 2.75
C GLY A 249 12.90 18.14 1.56
N ALA A 250 12.60 17.71 0.33
CA ALA A 250 12.82 18.51 -0.88
C ALA A 250 11.62 19.39 -1.27
N LEU A 251 10.39 19.00 -0.89
CA LEU A 251 9.20 19.77 -1.21
C LEU A 251 9.10 21.05 -0.38
N LYS A 252 8.79 22.16 -1.07
CA LYS A 252 8.44 23.43 -0.43
C LYS A 252 7.18 23.27 0.41
N SER A 253 7.26 23.72 1.65
CA SER A 253 6.12 23.85 2.54
C SER A 253 5.37 25.16 2.27
N LEU A 254 4.09 25.23 2.64
CA LEU A 254 3.39 26.51 2.78
C LEU A 254 4.14 27.49 3.69
N ARG A 255 4.95 27.00 4.64
CA ARG A 255 5.83 27.85 5.45
C ARG A 255 6.87 28.61 4.63
N ASP A 256 7.26 28.07 3.49
CA ASP A 256 8.28 28.67 2.62
C ASP A 256 7.69 29.72 1.65
N LEU A 257 6.38 29.98 1.70
CA LEU A 257 5.73 30.99 0.86
C LEU A 257 5.97 32.40 1.42
N HIS A 258 6.61 33.24 0.61
CA HIS A 258 6.87 34.64 0.96
C HIS A 258 5.58 35.40 1.31
N GLY A 259 5.59 36.06 2.47
CA GLY A 259 4.51 36.94 2.93
C GLY A 259 3.60 36.36 4.00
N LEU A 260 3.72 35.06 4.32
CA LEU A 260 3.11 34.49 5.52
C LEU A 260 4.00 34.75 6.73
N LYS A 261 3.42 35.30 7.80
CA LYS A 261 4.08 35.40 9.11
C LYS A 261 3.53 34.29 10.00
N PHE A 262 4.39 33.36 10.41
CA PHE A 262 4.05 32.39 11.45
C PHE A 262 4.49 32.95 12.81
N TRP A 263 3.63 32.82 13.82
CA TRP A 263 3.87 33.41 15.15
C TRP A 263 5.16 32.92 15.84
N TYR A 264 5.66 31.74 15.47
CA TYR A 264 6.91 31.18 16.00
C TYR A 264 8.18 31.69 15.32
N GLU A 265 8.07 32.58 14.31
CA GLU A 265 9.18 33.17 13.57
C GLU A 265 9.37 34.67 13.89
N VAL A 266 8.70 35.16 14.95
CA VAL A 266 8.83 36.53 15.43
C VAL A 266 9.76 36.51 16.66
N GLU A 267 11.06 36.69 16.42
CA GLU A 267 11.97 37.28 17.43
C GLU A 267 11.83 38.81 17.45
#